data_AF-A0A811UR97-F1
#
_entry.id   AF-A0A811UR97-F1
#
_cell.length_a   1.000
_cell.length_b   1.000
_cell.length_c   1.000
_cell.angle_alpha   90.00
_cell.angle_beta   90.00
_cell.angle_gamma   90.00
#
_symmetry.space_group_name_H-M   'P 1'
#
loop_
_entity.id
_entity.type
_entity.pdbx_description
1 polymer ?
#
loop_
_entity_poly.entity_id
_entity_poly.type
_entity_poly.pdbx_seq_one_letter_code
_entity_poly.pdbx_strand_id
1 'polypeptide(L)'
;MASDILIRRRRELNSDDVQYDQNIFDEALLELNKVVQLSGKSIKDFGLPMPPNTTNSDLTNSAEYTRETLCDQTRLLQNIAQDEPRLNIDQKMRSIGKIALAVALSGIAATLLEGHSSSR
;
A
#
# COMPACT_ATOMS: atom_id res chain seq x y z
N MET A 1 11.58 12.73 -2.36
CA MET A 1 10.69 13.56 -1.52
C MET A 1 11.13 15.02 -1.52
N ALA A 2 12.24 15.43 -0.89
CA ALA A 2 12.65 16.85 -0.87
C ALA A 2 12.85 17.47 -2.27
N SER A 3 13.43 16.71 -3.21
CA SER A 3 13.55 17.11 -4.62
C SER A 3 12.20 17.30 -5.29
N ASP A 4 11.24 16.40 -5.03
CA ASP A 4 9.90 16.45 -5.61
C ASP A 4 9.12 17.67 -5.11
N ILE A 5 9.27 17.97 -3.81
CA ILE A 5 8.73 19.17 -3.17
C ILE A 5 9.33 20.44 -3.79
N LEU A 6 10.65 20.49 -3.97
CA LEU A 6 11.32 21.63 -4.62
C LEU A 6 10.80 21.85 -6.05
N ILE A 7 10.70 20.78 -6.84
CA ILE A 7 10.18 20.85 -8.22
C ILE A 7 8.71 21.29 -8.22
N ARG A 8 7.89 20.77 -7.29
CA ARG A 8 6.50 21.22 -7.10
C ARG A 8 6.46 22.72 -6.80
N ARG A 9 7.27 23.21 -5.87
CA ARG A 9 7.34 24.63 -5.46
C ARG A 9 7.73 25.55 -6.61
N ARG A 10 8.73 25.17 -7.42
CA ARG A 10 9.17 25.93 -8.60
C ARG A 10 8.05 26.06 -9.63
N ARG A 11 7.30 24.98 -9.86
CA ARG A 11 6.12 25.00 -10.75
C ARG A 11 5.00 25.87 -10.20
N GLU A 12 4.71 25.80 -8.91
CA GLU A 12 3.66 26.62 -8.28
C GLU A 12 3.98 28.12 -8.35
N LEU A 13 5.24 28.48 -8.13
CA LEU A 13 5.70 29.88 -8.13
C LEU A 13 6.12 30.37 -9.52
N ASN A 14 6.12 29.51 -10.54
CA ASN A 14 6.69 29.77 -11.87
C ASN A 14 8.08 30.41 -11.80
N SER A 15 8.91 29.94 -10.86
CA SER A 15 10.23 30.52 -10.58
C SER A 15 11.23 29.41 -10.32
N ASP A 16 12.33 29.43 -11.06
CA ASP A 16 13.46 28.52 -10.87
C ASP A 16 14.40 28.96 -9.74
N ASP A 17 14.22 30.18 -9.23
CA ASP A 17 15.06 30.75 -8.17
C ASP A 17 14.80 30.10 -6.80
N VAL A 18 13.72 29.35 -6.64
CA VAL A 18 13.44 28.60 -5.41
C VAL A 18 14.57 27.60 -5.16
N GLN A 19 15.20 27.71 -3.99
CA GLN A 19 16.26 26.82 -3.53
C GLN A 19 15.78 25.95 -2.37
N TYR A 20 16.61 24.98 -1.99
CA TYR A 20 16.38 24.21 -0.77
C TYR A 20 16.40 25.11 0.46
N ASP A 21 15.36 24.97 1.28
CA ASP A 21 15.24 25.59 2.59
C ASP A 21 14.79 24.55 3.62
N GLN A 22 14.75 24.94 4.89
CA GLN A 22 14.33 24.05 5.98
C GLN A 22 12.88 23.57 5.81
N ASN A 23 11.99 24.40 5.25
CA ASN A 23 10.58 24.04 5.07
C ASN A 23 10.43 22.88 4.09
N ILE A 24 11.23 22.85 3.02
CA ILE A 24 11.24 21.74 2.04
C ILE A 24 11.69 20.43 2.71
N PHE A 25 12.66 20.48 3.61
CA PHE A 25 13.11 19.30 4.35
C PHE A 25 12.09 18.86 5.40
N ASP A 26 11.48 19.80 6.11
CA ASP A 26 10.43 19.54 7.09
C ASP A 26 9.20 18.90 6.44
N GLU A 27 8.78 19.42 5.28
CA GLU A 27 7.70 18.85 4.48
C GLU A 27 8.07 17.43 3.98
N ALA A 28 9.32 17.21 3.56
CA ALA A 28 9.79 15.88 3.16
C ALA A 28 9.78 14.88 4.32
N LEU A 29 10.18 15.32 5.52
CA LEU A 29 10.12 14.49 6.74
C LEU A 29 8.68 14.16 7.12
N LEU A 30 7.75 15.10 6.95
CA LEU A 30 6.33 14.87 7.19
C LEU A 30 5.75 13.86 6.20
N GLU A 31 6.00 14.03 4.90
CA GLU A 31 5.57 13.09 3.86
C GLU A 31 6.17 11.69 4.09
N LEU A 32 7.45 11.60 4.46
CA LEU A 32 8.08 10.34 4.83
C LEU A 32 7.39 9.70 6.03
N ASN A 33 7.08 10.48 7.07
CA ASN A 33 6.43 9.96 8.26
C ASN A 33 5.00 9.45 7.99
N LYS A 34 4.27 10.03 7.03
CA LYS A 34 2.98 9.46 6.58
C LYS A 34 3.15 8.05 6.01
N VAL A 35 4.19 7.82 5.21
CA VAL A 35 4.52 6.50 4.64
C VAL A 35 5.02 5.51 5.70
N VAL A 36 5.87 5.96 6.63
CA VAL A 36 6.40 5.09 7.70
C VAL A 36 5.30 4.67 8.67
N GLN A 37 4.34 5.55 8.95
CA GLN A 37 3.16 5.25 9.76
C GLN A 37 2.30 4.12 9.19
N LEU A 38 2.39 3.81 7.89
CA LEU A 38 1.72 2.64 7.30
C LEU A 38 2.21 1.32 7.90
N SER A 39 3.45 1.30 8.43
CA SER A 39 4.01 0.14 9.14
C SER A 39 3.74 0.15 10.65
N GLY A 40 2.96 1.12 11.16
CA GLY A 40 2.74 1.32 12.59
C GLY A 40 3.94 1.93 13.34
N LYS A 41 4.94 2.43 12.61
CA LYS A 41 6.14 3.07 13.17
C LYS A 41 6.14 4.57 12.89
N SER A 42 7.00 5.32 13.56
CA SER A 42 7.29 6.73 13.28
C SER A 42 8.72 6.89 12.78
N ILE A 43 8.99 7.97 12.03
CA ILE A 43 10.37 8.34 11.64
C ILE A 43 11.29 8.55 12.86
N LYS A 44 10.73 8.88 14.02
CA LYS A 44 11.47 8.96 15.29
C LYS A 44 12.10 7.63 15.68
N ASP A 45 11.45 6.51 15.36
CA ASP A 45 11.96 5.15 15.64
C ASP A 45 13.20 4.82 14.80
N PHE A 46 13.46 5.61 13.74
CA PHE A 46 14.63 5.52 12.88
C PHE A 46 15.67 6.61 13.18
N GLY A 47 15.51 7.38 14.26
CA GLY A 47 16.44 8.44 14.67
C GLY A 47 16.29 9.75 13.88
N LEU A 48 15.19 9.91 13.12
CA LEU A 48 14.93 11.16 12.38
C LEU A 48 14.11 12.14 13.24
N PRO A 49 14.41 13.45 13.15
CA PRO A 49 13.65 14.47 13.86
C PRO A 49 12.26 14.63 13.24
N MET A 50 11.26 14.90 14.08
CA MET A 50 9.93 15.27 13.61
C MET A 50 9.88 16.79 13.38
N PRO A 51 9.30 17.28 12.27
CA PRO A 51 9.17 18.70 12.01
C PRO A 51 8.43 19.45 13.13
N PRO A 52 8.82 20.70 13.43
CA PRO A 52 8.09 21.54 14.36
C PRO A 52 6.65 21.77 13.86
N ASN A 53 5.68 21.78 14.77
CA ASN A 53 4.24 21.97 14.50
C ASN A 53 3.49 20.81 13.84
N THR A 54 4.07 19.61 13.78
CA THR A 54 3.35 18.42 13.31
C THR A 54 2.14 18.16 14.21
N THR A 55 0.92 18.27 13.66
CA THR A 55 -0.33 18.05 14.40
C THR A 55 -0.80 16.61 14.22
N ASN A 56 -1.58 16.09 15.17
CA ASN A 56 -2.16 14.74 15.06
C ASN A 56 -2.97 14.54 13.78
N SER A 57 -3.60 15.59 13.23
CA SER A 57 -4.28 15.57 11.93
C SER A 57 -3.34 15.27 10.76
N ASP A 58 -2.09 15.75 10.82
CA ASP A 58 -1.07 15.53 9.79
C ASP A 58 -0.50 14.11 9.85
N LEU A 59 -0.62 13.49 11.03
CA LEU A 59 -0.19 12.12 11.32
C LEU A 59 -1.28 11.10 11.00
N THR A 60 -2.55 11.52 11.04
CA THR A 60 -3.67 10.62 10.78
C THR A 60 -3.73 10.36 9.29
N ASN A 61 -3.15 9.24 8.85
CA ASN A 61 -3.45 8.67 7.55
C ASN A 61 -4.97 8.55 7.47
N SER A 62 -5.56 9.18 6.46
CA SER A 62 -7.00 9.17 6.22
C SER A 62 -7.49 7.73 6.38
N ALA A 63 -8.60 7.57 7.10
CA ALA A 63 -9.19 6.28 7.42
C ALA A 63 -9.41 5.36 6.19
N GLU A 64 -9.30 5.90 4.97
CA GLU A 64 -9.28 5.19 3.69
C GLU A 64 -8.11 4.20 3.55
N TYR A 65 -6.88 4.51 3.99
CA TYR A 65 -5.77 3.55 3.84
C TYR A 65 -5.93 2.33 4.76
N THR A 66 -6.39 2.54 6.00
CA THR A 66 -6.76 1.43 6.91
C THR A 66 -7.91 0.61 6.33
N ARG A 67 -8.73 1.16 5.43
CA ARG A 67 -9.74 0.39 4.69
C ARG A 67 -9.15 -0.39 3.51
N GLU A 68 -8.11 0.13 2.86
CA GLU A 68 -7.48 -0.50 1.68
C GLU A 68 -6.42 -1.55 2.04
N THR A 69 -5.69 -1.39 3.16
CA THR A 69 -4.69 -2.37 3.63
C THR A 69 -5.21 -3.37 4.64
N LEU A 70 -6.42 -3.19 5.16
CA LEU A 70 -7.22 -4.32 5.64
C LEU A 70 -7.70 -5.13 4.42
N CYS A 71 -6.76 -5.62 3.62
CA CYS A 71 -6.97 -6.85 2.89
C CYS A 71 -7.36 -7.85 3.97
N ASP A 72 -8.65 -8.14 4.04
CA ASP A 72 -9.30 -8.77 5.19
C ASP A 72 -8.86 -10.23 5.21
N GLN A 73 -7.63 -10.47 5.67
CA GLN A 73 -6.98 -11.76 5.72
C GLN A 73 -7.83 -12.74 6.52
N THR A 74 -8.56 -12.23 7.51
CA THR A 74 -9.61 -12.92 8.26
C THR A 74 -10.75 -13.38 7.37
N ARG A 75 -11.38 -12.51 6.56
CA ARG A 75 -12.42 -12.92 5.60
C ARG A 75 -11.89 -13.85 4.53
N LEU A 76 -10.66 -13.66 4.06
CA LEU A 76 -10.03 -14.54 3.09
C LEU A 76 -9.81 -15.94 3.67
N LEU A 77 -9.29 -16.03 4.89
CA LEU A 77 -9.13 -17.30 5.61
C LEU A 77 -10.47 -17.97 5.92
N GLN A 78 -11.50 -17.19 6.25
CA GLN A 78 -12.85 -17.69 6.46
C GLN A 78 -13.46 -18.25 5.17
N ASN A 79 -13.31 -17.55 4.05
CA ASN A 79 -13.76 -18.02 2.73
C ASN A 79 -13.00 -19.30 2.32
N ILE A 80 -11.68 -19.34 2.53
CA ILE A 80 -10.86 -20.55 2.31
C ILE A 80 -11.40 -21.72 3.16
N ALA A 81 -11.64 -21.51 4.45
CA ALA A 81 -12.11 -22.56 5.35
C ALA A 81 -13.53 -23.08 4.99
N GLN A 82 -14.38 -22.23 4.42
CA GLN A 82 -15.73 -22.61 3.99
C GLN A 82 -15.76 -23.29 2.61
N ASP A 83 -14.88 -22.88 1.69
CA ASP A 83 -14.90 -23.37 0.31
C ASP A 83 -13.91 -24.50 0.04
N GLU A 84 -12.88 -24.71 0.87
CA GLU A 84 -11.97 -25.87 0.82
C GLU A 84 -12.70 -27.23 0.80
N PRO A 85 -13.77 -27.48 1.59
CA PRO A 85 -14.51 -28.74 1.55
C PRO A 85 -15.40 -28.91 0.30
N ARG A 86 -15.66 -27.82 -0.44
CA ARG A 86 -16.55 -27.79 -1.60
C ARG A 86 -15.81 -27.98 -2.93
N LEU A 87 -14.47 -28.04 -2.88
CA LEU A 87 -13.63 -28.24 -4.06
C LEU A 87 -13.76 -29.67 -4.59
N ASN A 88 -13.92 -29.80 -5.90
CA ASN A 88 -13.84 -31.10 -6.57
C ASN A 88 -12.36 -31.56 -6.70
N ILE A 89 -12.16 -32.84 -7.03
CA ILE A 89 -10.83 -33.48 -7.07
C ILE A 89 -9.87 -32.75 -8.04
N ASP A 90 -10.37 -32.25 -9.17
CA ASP A 90 -9.58 -31.52 -10.17
C ASP A 90 -9.17 -30.11 -9.71
N GLN A 91 -9.98 -29.46 -8.87
CA GLN A 91 -9.67 -28.17 -8.26
C GLN A 91 -8.64 -28.33 -7.13
N LYS A 92 -8.76 -29.41 -6.35
CA LYS A 92 -7.82 -29.75 -5.27
C LYS A 92 -6.42 -30.09 -5.79
N MET A 93 -6.34 -30.74 -6.95
CA MET A 93 -5.08 -31.02 -7.65
C MET A 93 -4.39 -29.76 -8.18
N ARG A 94 -5.14 -28.68 -8.46
CA ARG A 94 -4.59 -27.38 -8.92
C ARG A 94 -4.27 -26.41 -7.78
N SER A 95 -4.86 -26.59 -6.59
CA SER A 95 -4.69 -25.70 -5.44
C SER A 95 -3.51 -26.08 -4.52
N ILE A 96 -2.48 -26.75 -5.04
CA ILE A 96 -1.33 -27.34 -4.31
C ILE A 96 -0.65 -26.40 -3.29
N GLY A 97 -0.86 -25.07 -3.37
CA GLY A 97 -0.50 -24.12 -2.31
C GLY A 97 -1.69 -23.31 -1.79
N LYS A 98 -1.70 -23.03 -0.48
CA LYS A 98 -2.70 -22.15 0.19
C LYS A 98 -2.85 -20.77 -0.49
N ILE A 99 -1.78 -20.28 -1.12
CA ILE A 99 -1.77 -19.02 -1.89
C ILE A 99 -2.63 -19.15 -3.16
N ALA A 100 -2.55 -20.27 -3.89
CA ALA A 100 -3.33 -20.50 -5.10
C ALA A 100 -4.84 -20.59 -4.80
N LEU A 101 -5.21 -21.20 -3.67
CA LEU A 101 -6.60 -21.28 -3.21
C LEU A 101 -7.15 -19.89 -2.84
N ALA A 102 -6.37 -19.10 -2.10
CA ALA A 102 -6.72 -17.73 -1.72
C ALA A 102 -6.96 -16.83 -2.95
N VAL A 103 -6.09 -16.93 -3.95
CA VAL A 103 -6.16 -16.14 -5.20
C VAL A 103 -7.32 -16.58 -6.12
N ALA A 104 -7.67 -17.88 -6.11
CA ALA A 104 -8.84 -18.39 -6.84
C ALA A 104 -10.16 -17.93 -6.22
N LEU A 105 -10.25 -17.88 -4.90
CA LEU A 105 -11.44 -17.44 -4.17
C LEU A 105 -11.58 -15.92 -4.12
N SER A 106 -10.48 -15.16 -4.24
CA SER A 106 -10.51 -13.69 -4.30
C SER A 106 -10.88 -13.15 -5.70
N GLY A 107 -11.24 -14.00 -6.66
CA GLY A 107 -11.64 -13.61 -8.02
C GLY A 107 -10.49 -13.19 -8.94
N ILE A 108 -9.23 -13.25 -8.49
CA ILE A 108 -8.07 -12.82 -9.28
C ILE A 108 -7.63 -13.90 -10.28
N ALA A 109 -7.90 -15.18 -10.00
CA ALA A 109 -7.53 -16.29 -10.88
C ALA A 109 -8.15 -16.26 -12.29
N ALA A 110 -9.25 -15.50 -12.50
CA ALA A 110 -9.81 -15.30 -13.83
C ALA A 110 -8.79 -14.70 -14.81
N THR A 111 -7.88 -13.86 -14.32
CA THR A 111 -6.85 -13.18 -15.14
C THR A 111 -5.61 -14.05 -15.45
N LEU A 112 -5.38 -15.13 -14.70
CA LEU A 112 -4.24 -16.03 -14.92
C LEU A 112 -4.59 -17.28 -15.73
N LEU A 113 -5.88 -17.63 -15.85
CA LEU A 113 -6.34 -18.77 -16.66
C LEU A 113 -6.72 -18.38 -18.11
N GLU A 114 -7.00 -17.11 -18.39
CA GLU A 114 -7.33 -16.64 -19.76
C GLU A 114 -6.12 -16.62 -20.71
N GLY A 115 -4.89 -16.76 -20.19
CA GLY A 115 -3.67 -16.74 -21.00
C GLY A 115 -3.33 -18.03 -21.75
N HIS A 116 -4.05 -19.15 -21.57
CA HIS A 116 -3.65 -20.46 -22.13
C HIS A 116 -4.72 -21.19 -22.96
N SER A 117 -5.79 -20.50 -23.39
CA SER A 117 -6.81 -21.09 -24.27
C SER A 117 -7.12 -20.21 -25.47
N SER A 118 -6.11 -19.89 -26.29
CA SER A 118 -6.34 -19.47 -27.68
C SER A 118 -5.16 -19.86 -28.56
N SER A 119 -5.16 -21.11 -29.01
CA SER A 119 -4.66 -21.47 -30.35
C SER A 119 -5.16 -22.86 -30.73
N ARG A 120 -6.35 -22.90 -31.34
CA ARG A 120 -6.66 -23.81 -32.43
C ARG A 120 -7.41 -23.04 -33.50
#